data_AF-A0AAD0NMC5-F1
#
_entry.id   AF-A0AAD0NMC5-F1
#
_cell.length_a   1.000
_cell.length_b   1.000
_cell.length_c   1.000
_cell.angle_alpha   90.00
_cell.angle_beta   90.00
_cell.angle_gamma   90.00
#
_symmetry.space_group_name_H-M   'P 1'
#
loop_
_entity.id
_entity.type
_entity.pdbx_description
1 polymer ?
#
loop_
_entity_poly.entity_id
_entity_poly.type
_entity_poly.pdbx_seq_one_letter_code
_entity_poly.pdbx_strand_id
1 'polypeptide(L)'
;MPTPPKTETPADLFAAACAADAQTTAAFLAADADVHAVDAFGFTALERAASSLDRAPMENVLATLRLLIDAGSPLEHIDAGGRTALYLAAEFSPDGPEAVQLLVDAGARPDVCDAHGNHIVENAWSPRVKALLSALTGRATPEVIVRKLDQKMSATAWKLARTRIDAAFVALEAAGIVTAHAQGDTQDDGHDDTHERFVERGGTAAGLKGFCFYSGDDMKRAKRTSDISIGFWGPPDSAAMERIGQAIVDAFASVGLPAEWDGTERMRPSIDLRSLSA
;
A
#
# COMPACT_ATOMS: atom_id res chain seq x y z
N MET A 1 -6.09 28.60 -41.36
CA MET A 1 -4.97 27.65 -41.26
C MET A 1 -5.58 26.29 -40.93
N PRO A 2 -5.48 25.28 -41.80
CA PRO A 2 -5.86 23.93 -41.40
C PRO A 2 -4.90 23.49 -40.29
N THR A 3 -5.46 22.89 -39.24
CA THR A 3 -4.73 22.24 -38.16
C THR A 3 -3.73 21.25 -38.77
N PRO A 4 -2.46 21.20 -38.33
CA PRO A 4 -1.54 20.19 -38.83
C PRO A 4 -2.10 18.80 -38.50
N PRO A 5 -1.91 17.79 -39.39
CA PRO A 5 -2.32 16.43 -39.09
C PRO A 5 -1.62 15.99 -37.80
N LYS A 6 -2.36 15.31 -36.91
CA LYS A 6 -1.75 14.56 -35.81
C LYS A 6 -0.71 13.65 -36.44
N THR A 7 0.56 13.84 -36.10
CA THR A 7 1.61 12.89 -36.45
C THR A 7 1.21 11.57 -35.84
N GLU A 8 0.69 10.66 -36.66
CA GLU A 8 0.58 9.24 -36.32
C GLU A 8 1.99 8.79 -35.96
N THR A 9 2.22 8.50 -34.69
CA THR A 9 3.43 7.81 -34.25
C THR A 9 3.54 6.56 -35.12
N PRO A 10 4.66 6.32 -35.83
CA PRO A 10 4.80 5.12 -36.63
C PRO A 10 4.52 3.92 -35.74
N ALA A 11 3.64 3.03 -36.19
CA ALA A 11 3.35 1.80 -35.47
C ALA A 11 4.65 1.02 -35.29
N ASP A 12 4.96 0.63 -34.06
CA ASP A 12 6.08 -0.23 -33.70
C ASP A 12 5.58 -1.41 -32.85
N LEU A 13 6.48 -2.33 -32.50
CA LEU A 13 6.15 -3.50 -31.70
C LEU A 13 5.52 -3.12 -30.34
N PHE A 14 5.98 -2.02 -29.72
CA PHE A 14 5.51 -1.57 -28.41
C PHE A 14 4.08 -1.02 -28.48
N ALA A 15 3.77 -0.23 -29.51
CA ALA A 15 2.43 0.29 -29.76
C ALA A 15 1.45 -0.83 -30.08
N ALA A 16 1.85 -1.80 -30.90
CA ALA A 16 1.05 -2.99 -31.21
C ALA A 16 0.78 -3.82 -29.94
N ALA A 17 1.80 -4.04 -29.11
CA ALA A 17 1.66 -4.76 -27.85
C ALA A 17 0.76 -4.03 -26.85
N CYS A 18 0.91 -2.71 -26.69
CA CYS A 18 0.09 -1.87 -25.82
C CYS A 18 -1.38 -1.84 -26.23
N ALA A 19 -1.66 -1.96 -27.54
CA ALA A 19 -3.00 -2.05 -28.09
C ALA A 19 -3.59 -3.47 -28.06
N ALA A 20 -2.83 -4.46 -27.58
CA ALA A 20 -3.14 -5.89 -27.67
C ALA A 20 -3.46 -6.34 -29.11
N ASP A 21 -2.81 -5.74 -30.11
CA ASP A 21 -2.96 -6.11 -31.51
C ASP A 21 -2.03 -7.29 -31.83
N ALA A 22 -2.54 -8.50 -31.62
CA ALA A 22 -1.81 -9.73 -31.87
C ALA A 22 -1.36 -9.87 -33.34
N GLN A 23 -2.16 -9.39 -34.29
CA GLN A 23 -1.82 -9.50 -35.71
C GLN A 23 -0.65 -8.60 -36.08
N THR A 24 -0.68 -7.34 -35.66
CA THR A 24 0.41 -6.39 -35.90
C THR A 24 1.66 -6.78 -35.11
N THR A 25 1.49 -7.28 -33.88
CA THR A 25 2.59 -7.82 -33.07
C THR A 25 3.28 -8.98 -33.81
N ALA A 26 2.53 -9.96 -34.31
CA ALA A 26 3.08 -11.07 -35.08
C ALA A 26 3.82 -10.60 -36.34
N ALA A 27 3.31 -9.56 -37.04
CA ALA A 27 3.96 -9.01 -38.22
C ALA A 27 5.32 -8.36 -37.88
N PHE A 28 5.43 -7.65 -36.77
CA PHE A 28 6.71 -7.09 -36.31
C PHE A 28 7.70 -8.19 -35.90
N LEU A 29 7.23 -9.21 -35.17
CA LEU A 29 8.08 -10.34 -34.79
C LEU A 29 8.59 -11.12 -36.01
N ALA A 30 7.74 -11.32 -37.03
CA ALA A 30 8.13 -11.94 -38.30
C ALA A 30 9.11 -11.10 -39.13
N ALA A 31 9.21 -9.79 -38.84
CA ALA A 31 10.17 -8.87 -39.42
C ALA A 31 11.44 -8.70 -38.55
N ASP A 32 11.71 -9.67 -37.66
CA ASP A 32 12.86 -9.69 -36.73
C ASP A 32 12.93 -8.46 -35.81
N ALA A 33 11.78 -7.93 -35.38
CA ALA A 33 11.75 -6.89 -34.34
C ALA A 33 12.43 -7.41 -33.06
N ASP A 34 13.32 -6.60 -32.48
CA ASP A 34 14.05 -6.96 -31.27
C ASP A 34 13.11 -7.02 -30.06
N VAL A 35 12.88 -8.24 -29.58
CA VAL A 35 11.99 -8.54 -28.47
C VAL A 35 12.59 -8.18 -27.09
N HIS A 36 13.90 -7.89 -27.04
CA HIS A 36 14.61 -7.40 -25.85
C HIS A 36 14.69 -5.88 -25.80
N ALA A 37 14.28 -5.18 -26.87
CA ALA A 37 14.28 -3.73 -26.89
C ALA A 37 13.28 -3.18 -25.86
N VAL A 38 13.57 -1.96 -25.40
CA VAL A 38 12.69 -1.18 -24.53
C VAL A 38 12.30 0.11 -25.23
N ASP A 39 11.09 0.59 -24.96
CA ASP A 39 10.61 1.85 -25.49
C ASP A 39 11.18 3.08 -24.75
N ALA A 40 10.71 4.28 -25.11
CA ALA A 40 11.15 5.53 -24.51
C ALA A 40 10.86 5.67 -23.00
N PHE A 41 10.02 4.80 -22.44
CA PHE A 41 9.67 4.75 -21.03
C PHE A 41 10.34 3.57 -20.32
N GLY A 42 11.18 2.81 -21.01
CA GLY A 42 11.90 1.66 -20.47
C GLY A 42 11.06 0.39 -20.38
N PHE A 43 9.94 0.30 -21.12
CA PHE A 43 9.13 -0.92 -21.15
C PHE A 43 9.49 -1.80 -22.35
N THR A 44 9.60 -3.09 -22.11
CA THR A 44 9.57 -4.12 -23.15
C THR A 44 8.19 -4.21 -23.79
N ALA A 45 8.11 -4.84 -24.96
CA ALA A 45 6.83 -5.14 -25.59
C ALA A 45 5.94 -6.03 -24.69
N LEU A 46 6.53 -6.99 -23.96
CA LEU A 46 5.80 -7.87 -23.05
C LEU A 46 5.13 -7.09 -21.90
N GLU A 47 5.85 -6.14 -21.31
CA GLU A 47 5.29 -5.28 -20.25
C GLU A 47 4.21 -4.32 -20.79
N ARG A 48 4.34 -3.85 -22.04
CA ARG A 48 3.28 -3.10 -22.72
C ARG A 48 2.02 -3.93 -22.93
N ALA A 49 2.15 -5.18 -23.34
CA ALA A 49 1.01 -6.10 -23.44
C ALA A 49 0.39 -6.37 -22.05
N ALA A 50 1.20 -6.62 -21.02
CA ALA A 50 0.73 -6.89 -19.66
C ALA A 50 -0.02 -5.69 -19.04
N SER A 51 0.38 -4.46 -19.35
CA SER A 51 -0.29 -3.24 -18.88
C SER A 51 -1.54 -2.83 -19.67
N SER A 52 -1.98 -3.64 -20.65
CA SER A 52 -3.16 -3.37 -21.48
C SER A 52 -4.43 -4.10 -21.03
N LEU A 53 -4.34 -4.93 -19.99
CA LEU A 53 -5.41 -5.81 -19.49
C LEU A 53 -6.70 -5.09 -19.06
N ASP A 54 -6.61 -3.81 -18.68
CA ASP A 54 -7.74 -2.96 -18.30
C ASP A 54 -8.39 -2.22 -19.49
N ARG A 55 -7.76 -2.28 -20.66
CA ARG A 55 -8.10 -1.46 -21.84
C ARG A 55 -8.38 -2.27 -23.11
N ALA A 56 -8.06 -3.56 -23.12
CA ALA A 56 -8.26 -4.44 -24.26
C ALA A 56 -8.95 -5.76 -23.87
N PRO A 57 -9.65 -6.43 -24.81
CA PRO A 57 -10.25 -7.73 -24.55
C PRO A 57 -9.22 -8.76 -24.11
N MET A 58 -9.55 -9.56 -23.08
CA MET A 58 -8.64 -10.56 -22.51
C MET A 58 -8.09 -11.52 -23.56
N GLU A 59 -8.90 -11.96 -24.53
CA GLU A 59 -8.43 -12.86 -25.60
C GLU A 59 -7.30 -12.26 -26.44
N ASN A 60 -7.36 -10.96 -26.71
CA ASN A 60 -6.36 -10.25 -27.51
C ASN A 60 -5.07 -10.04 -26.72
N VAL A 61 -5.19 -9.72 -25.43
CA VAL A 61 -4.04 -9.59 -24.55
C VAL A 61 -3.33 -10.93 -24.40
N LEU A 62 -4.06 -12.02 -24.13
CA LEU A 62 -3.49 -13.36 -24.01
C LEU A 62 -2.81 -13.82 -25.31
N ALA A 63 -3.39 -13.53 -26.47
CA ALA A 63 -2.78 -13.84 -27.77
C ALA A 63 -1.48 -13.06 -27.96
N THR A 64 -1.47 -11.77 -27.64
CA THR A 64 -0.30 -10.88 -27.75
C THR A 64 0.82 -11.30 -26.79
N LEU A 65 0.48 -11.60 -25.52
CA LEU A 65 1.43 -12.12 -24.53
C LEU A 65 2.07 -13.41 -25.02
N ARG A 66 1.29 -14.36 -25.55
CA ARG A 66 1.82 -15.63 -26.08
C ARG A 66 2.82 -15.42 -27.20
N LEU A 67 2.50 -14.54 -28.16
CA LEU A 67 3.42 -14.23 -29.26
C LEU A 67 4.77 -13.70 -28.76
N LEU A 68 4.74 -12.79 -27.78
CA LEU A 68 5.95 -12.19 -27.22
C LEU A 68 6.75 -13.20 -26.37
N ILE A 69 6.06 -14.02 -25.58
CA ILE A 69 6.68 -15.12 -24.81
C ILE A 69 7.33 -16.14 -25.75
N ASP A 70 6.62 -16.59 -26.78
CA ASP A 70 7.11 -17.58 -27.75
C ASP A 70 8.30 -17.02 -28.56
N ALA A 71 8.35 -15.71 -28.77
CA ALA A 71 9.48 -15.01 -29.39
C ALA A 71 10.67 -14.77 -28.44
N GLY A 72 10.56 -15.15 -27.16
CA GLY A 72 11.65 -15.07 -26.18
C GLY A 72 11.74 -13.77 -25.39
N SER A 73 10.63 -13.03 -25.23
CA SER A 73 10.63 -11.82 -24.41
C SER A 73 11.12 -12.04 -22.99
N PRO A 74 11.93 -11.11 -22.45
CA PRO A 74 12.50 -11.25 -21.12
C PRO A 74 11.39 -11.12 -20.07
N LEU A 75 11.08 -12.24 -19.40
CA LEU A 75 10.05 -12.29 -18.34
C LEU A 75 10.44 -11.49 -17.09
N GLU A 76 11.75 -11.35 -16.85
CA GLU A 76 12.34 -10.79 -15.63
C GLU A 76 12.95 -9.41 -15.84
N HIS A 77 12.67 -8.76 -16.96
CA HIS A 77 12.96 -7.33 -17.11
C HIS A 77 12.20 -6.54 -16.03
N ILE A 78 12.81 -5.46 -15.53
CA ILE A 78 12.20 -4.56 -14.56
C ILE A 78 12.08 -3.16 -15.15
N ASP A 79 10.89 -2.60 -15.12
CA ASP A 79 10.64 -1.22 -15.53
C ASP A 79 11.25 -0.20 -14.54
N ALA A 80 11.11 1.09 -14.83
CA ALA A 80 11.58 2.16 -13.95
C ALA A 80 10.88 2.18 -12.57
N GLY A 81 9.73 1.53 -12.43
CA GLY A 81 9.02 1.32 -11.17
C GLY A 81 9.42 0.03 -10.45
N GLY A 82 10.42 -0.71 -10.94
CA GLY A 82 10.86 -1.99 -10.39
C GLY A 82 9.90 -3.15 -10.67
N ARG A 83 8.97 -3.00 -11.62
CA ARG A 83 7.91 -3.98 -11.89
C ARG A 83 8.30 -4.85 -13.09
N THR A 84 8.02 -6.15 -12.99
CA THR A 84 8.13 -7.09 -14.11
C THR A 84 6.83 -7.14 -14.92
N ALA A 85 6.84 -7.82 -16.08
CA ALA A 85 5.61 -8.10 -16.83
C ALA A 85 4.56 -8.84 -15.99
N LEU A 86 4.99 -9.78 -15.12
CA LEU A 86 4.08 -10.47 -14.19
C LEU A 86 3.47 -9.51 -13.17
N TYR A 87 4.26 -8.57 -12.63
CA TYR A 87 3.76 -7.56 -11.71
C TYR A 87 2.68 -6.69 -12.36
N LEU A 88 2.94 -6.19 -13.56
CA LEU A 88 1.99 -5.40 -14.33
C LEU A 88 0.72 -6.21 -14.64
N ALA A 89 0.86 -7.48 -15.02
CA ALA A 89 -0.29 -8.34 -15.27
C ALA A 89 -1.16 -8.50 -14.02
N ALA A 90 -0.56 -8.63 -12.83
CA ALA A 90 -1.31 -8.69 -11.59
C ALA A 90 -2.01 -7.36 -11.26
N GLU A 91 -1.31 -6.25 -11.46
CA GLU A 91 -1.80 -4.88 -11.21
C GLU A 91 -2.95 -4.47 -12.12
N PHE A 92 -3.00 -4.96 -13.36
CA PHE A 92 -3.98 -4.51 -14.36
C PHE A 92 -5.00 -5.58 -14.76
N SER A 93 -5.12 -6.73 -14.07
CA SER A 93 -6.07 -7.79 -14.44
C SER A 93 -7.40 -7.74 -13.64
N PRO A 94 -8.44 -7.04 -14.13
CA PRO A 94 -9.72 -6.95 -13.44
C PRO A 94 -10.52 -8.26 -13.45
N ASP A 95 -10.43 -9.03 -14.54
CA ASP A 95 -11.38 -10.12 -14.83
C ASP A 95 -10.92 -11.50 -14.36
N GLY A 96 -9.63 -11.67 -14.04
CA GLY A 96 -9.15 -12.94 -13.51
C GLY A 96 -7.64 -13.19 -13.64
N PRO A 97 -7.19 -14.39 -13.26
CA PRO A 97 -5.77 -14.73 -13.21
C PRO A 97 -5.19 -15.20 -14.54
N GLU A 98 -5.92 -15.17 -15.65
CA GLU A 98 -5.55 -15.85 -16.89
C GLU A 98 -4.20 -15.35 -17.46
N ALA A 99 -3.96 -14.04 -17.48
CA ALA A 99 -2.68 -13.47 -17.93
C ALA A 99 -1.53 -13.72 -16.94
N VAL A 100 -1.83 -13.68 -15.63
CA VAL A 100 -0.87 -13.99 -14.56
C VAL A 100 -0.45 -15.46 -14.64
N GLN A 101 -1.41 -16.36 -14.81
CA GLN A 101 -1.18 -17.79 -14.98
C GLN A 101 -0.34 -18.06 -16.24
N LEU A 102 -0.63 -17.40 -17.36
CA LEU A 102 0.15 -17.55 -18.59
C LEU A 102 1.63 -17.20 -18.38
N LEU A 103 1.92 -16.08 -17.71
CA LEU A 103 3.29 -15.64 -17.44
C LEU A 103 4.00 -16.57 -16.46
N VAL A 104 3.30 -17.06 -15.43
CA VAL A 104 3.83 -18.05 -14.47
C VAL A 104 4.12 -19.38 -15.18
N ASP A 105 3.21 -19.86 -16.04
CA ASP A 105 3.38 -21.08 -16.82
C ASP A 105 4.57 -20.97 -17.79
N ALA A 106 4.86 -19.76 -18.28
CA ALA A 106 6.04 -19.45 -19.08
C ALA A 106 7.35 -19.35 -18.27
N GLY A 107 7.27 -19.39 -16.93
CA GLY A 107 8.42 -19.39 -16.03
C GLY A 107 8.74 -18.06 -15.34
N ALA A 108 7.84 -17.07 -15.41
CA ALA A 108 8.02 -15.81 -14.69
C ALA A 108 7.96 -16.03 -13.17
N ARG A 109 8.84 -15.37 -12.42
CA ARG A 109 8.93 -15.55 -10.95
C ARG A 109 7.84 -14.75 -10.23
N PRO A 110 7.01 -15.40 -9.37
CA PRO A 110 5.91 -14.73 -8.70
C PRO A 110 6.28 -14.01 -7.40
N ASP A 111 7.47 -14.25 -6.81
CA ASP A 111 7.92 -13.55 -5.59
C ASP A 111 8.75 -12.32 -5.98
N VAL A 112 8.05 -11.25 -6.36
CA VAL A 112 8.63 -9.98 -6.83
C VAL A 112 8.00 -8.78 -6.11
N CYS A 113 8.77 -7.70 -6.00
CA CYS A 113 8.33 -6.43 -5.42
C CYS A 113 8.58 -5.26 -6.38
N ASP A 114 7.79 -4.20 -6.27
CA ASP A 114 8.07 -2.93 -6.94
C ASP A 114 9.23 -2.15 -6.27
N ALA A 115 9.57 -0.99 -6.82
CA ALA A 115 10.62 -0.11 -6.28
C ALA A 115 10.28 0.48 -4.90
N HIS A 116 9.03 0.41 -4.45
CA HIS A 116 8.60 0.82 -3.11
C HIS A 116 8.65 -0.33 -2.08
N GLY A 117 8.98 -1.54 -2.54
CA GLY A 117 9.05 -2.75 -1.74
C GLY A 117 7.69 -3.44 -1.56
N ASN A 118 6.64 -2.99 -2.26
CA ASN A 118 5.33 -3.65 -2.20
C ASN A 118 5.42 -4.96 -2.96
N HIS A 119 5.05 -6.06 -2.32
CA HIS A 119 5.01 -7.36 -2.97
C HIS A 119 3.86 -7.41 -3.98
N ILE A 120 4.00 -8.16 -5.08
CA ILE A 120 3.00 -8.28 -6.17
C ILE A 120 1.56 -8.59 -5.70
N VAL A 121 1.41 -9.32 -4.58
CA VAL A 121 0.09 -9.64 -3.99
C VAL A 121 -0.63 -8.38 -3.49
N GLU A 122 0.10 -7.34 -3.10
CA GLU A 122 -0.45 -6.12 -2.52
C GLU A 122 -1.26 -5.32 -3.54
N ASN A 123 -0.65 -5.10 -4.71
CA ASN A 123 -1.21 -4.28 -5.79
C ASN A 123 -2.01 -5.09 -6.82
N ALA A 124 -2.11 -6.42 -6.66
CA ALA A 124 -2.94 -7.24 -7.53
C ALA A 124 -4.40 -6.74 -7.54
N TRP A 125 -4.97 -6.50 -8.72
CA TRP A 125 -6.27 -5.86 -8.85
C TRP A 125 -7.41 -6.73 -8.33
N SER A 126 -7.45 -8.00 -8.75
CA SER A 126 -8.58 -8.88 -8.47
C SER A 126 -8.31 -9.84 -7.29
N PRO A 127 -9.34 -10.18 -6.48
CA PRO A 127 -9.21 -11.18 -5.41
C PRO A 127 -8.73 -12.55 -5.91
N ARG A 128 -9.10 -12.93 -7.15
CA ARG A 128 -8.67 -14.18 -7.78
C ARG A 128 -7.17 -14.18 -8.05
N VAL A 129 -6.62 -13.07 -8.54
CA VAL A 129 -5.17 -12.91 -8.73
C VAL A 129 -4.44 -12.90 -7.39
N LYS A 130 -4.96 -12.18 -6.38
CA LYS A 130 -4.41 -12.19 -5.02
C LYS A 130 -4.32 -13.60 -4.45
N ALA A 131 -5.39 -14.38 -4.58
CA ALA A 131 -5.44 -15.76 -4.10
C ALA A 131 -4.43 -16.66 -4.82
N LEU A 132 -4.29 -16.53 -6.15
CA LEU A 132 -3.30 -17.27 -6.93
C LEU A 132 -1.87 -16.93 -6.48
N LEU A 133 -1.51 -15.65 -6.45
CA LEU A 133 -0.17 -15.21 -6.07
C LEU A 133 0.15 -15.56 -4.61
N SER A 134 -0.83 -15.46 -3.71
CA SER A 134 -0.69 -15.89 -2.33
C SER A 134 -0.38 -17.39 -2.23
N ALA A 135 -1.09 -18.23 -2.99
CA ALA A 135 -0.83 -19.67 -3.04
C ALA A 135 0.56 -20.01 -3.63
N LEU A 136 1.00 -19.25 -4.64
CA LEU A 136 2.30 -19.47 -5.31
C LEU A 136 3.49 -19.02 -4.45
N THR A 137 3.34 -17.94 -3.68
CA THR A 137 4.44 -17.30 -2.95
C THR A 137 4.45 -17.64 -1.46
N GLY A 138 3.35 -18.19 -0.93
CA GLY A 138 3.15 -18.35 0.51
C GLY A 138 2.94 -17.04 1.27
N ARG A 139 2.86 -15.89 0.58
CA ARG A 139 2.57 -14.61 1.22
C ARG A 139 1.07 -14.47 1.46
N ALA A 140 0.69 -14.00 2.65
CA ALA A 140 -0.70 -13.72 2.95
C ALA A 140 -1.24 -12.61 2.03
N THR A 141 -2.49 -12.72 1.62
CA THR A 141 -3.19 -11.59 1.00
C THR A 141 -3.32 -10.47 2.03
N PRO A 142 -3.03 -9.20 1.69
CA PRO A 142 -3.28 -8.09 2.60
C PRO A 142 -4.74 -8.12 3.06
N GLU A 143 -4.95 -7.98 4.36
CA GLU A 143 -6.30 -7.86 4.89
C GLU A 143 -6.94 -6.61 4.30
N VAL A 144 -8.14 -6.77 3.73
CA VAL A 144 -8.93 -5.63 3.29
C VAL A 144 -9.42 -4.90 4.54
N ILE A 145 -8.78 -3.79 4.88
CA ILE A 145 -9.26 -2.91 5.96
C ILE A 145 -10.58 -2.30 5.50
N VAL A 146 -11.70 -2.92 5.90
CA VAL A 146 -13.03 -2.40 5.63
C VAL A 146 -13.22 -1.15 6.48
N ARG A 147 -13.25 0.03 5.84
CA ARG A 147 -13.53 1.29 6.53
C ARG A 147 -14.87 1.19 7.25
N LYS A 148 -14.83 1.17 8.58
CA LYS A 148 -16.02 1.19 9.44
C LYS A 148 -16.79 2.49 9.22
N LEU A 149 -18.13 2.40 9.23
CA LEU A 149 -19.00 3.57 9.01
C LEU A 149 -18.72 4.66 10.06
N ASP A 150 -18.69 5.92 9.63
CA ASP A 150 -18.51 7.05 10.54
C ASP A 150 -19.72 7.16 11.47
N GLN A 151 -19.47 7.18 12.78
CA GLN A 151 -20.51 7.39 13.80
C GLN A 151 -20.18 8.63 14.62
N LYS A 152 -21.11 9.60 14.63
CA LYS A 152 -20.94 10.81 15.43
C LYS A 152 -21.13 10.49 16.92
N MET A 153 -20.19 10.93 17.75
CA MET A 153 -20.26 10.75 19.20
C MET A 153 -21.16 11.81 19.84
N SER A 154 -21.95 11.38 20.83
CA SER A 154 -22.60 12.30 21.77
C SER A 154 -21.57 12.92 22.73
N ALA A 155 -21.92 14.02 23.40
CA ALA A 155 -21.04 14.62 24.41
C ALA A 155 -20.75 13.66 25.58
N THR A 156 -21.73 12.85 25.97
CA THR A 156 -21.60 11.84 27.02
C THR A 156 -20.68 10.70 26.59
N ALA A 157 -20.87 10.18 25.37
CA ALA A 157 -20.02 9.15 24.78
C ALA A 157 -18.56 9.63 24.70
N TRP A 158 -18.34 10.87 24.25
CA TRP A 158 -17.00 11.46 24.19
C TRP A 158 -16.35 11.60 25.57
N LYS A 159 -17.11 11.99 26.60
CA LYS A 159 -16.61 12.09 27.97
C LYS A 159 -16.15 10.73 28.51
N LEU A 160 -16.91 9.67 28.22
CA LEU A 160 -16.54 8.30 28.58
C LEU A 160 -15.31 7.83 27.80
N ALA A 161 -15.25 8.09 26.50
CA ALA A 161 -14.09 7.77 25.66
C ALA A 161 -12.82 8.45 26.17
N ARG A 162 -12.88 9.75 26.47
CA ARG A 162 -11.78 10.51 27.08
C ARG A 162 -11.27 9.87 28.36
N THR A 163 -12.19 9.44 29.25
CA THR A 163 -11.80 8.79 30.51
C THR A 163 -11.00 7.51 30.27
N ARG A 164 -11.37 6.72 29.26
CA ARG A 164 -10.65 5.49 28.89
C ARG A 164 -9.33 5.78 28.17
N ILE A 165 -9.31 6.75 27.26
CA ILE A 165 -8.09 7.21 26.58
C ILE A 165 -7.07 7.70 27.62
N ASP A 166 -7.49 8.54 28.56
CA ASP A 166 -6.64 9.07 29.63
C ASP A 166 -6.07 7.92 30.49
N ALA A 167 -6.87 6.87 30.76
CA ALA A 167 -6.40 5.69 31.49
C ALA A 167 -5.34 4.89 30.71
N ALA A 168 -5.50 4.73 29.39
CA ALA A 168 -4.47 4.10 28.55
C ALA A 168 -3.17 4.93 28.54
N PHE A 169 -3.29 6.25 28.48
CA PHE A 169 -2.15 7.16 28.49
C PHE A 169 -1.40 7.12 29.83
N VAL A 170 -2.10 6.99 30.95
CA VAL A 170 -1.47 6.74 32.26
C VAL A 170 -0.67 5.44 32.28
N ALA A 171 -1.21 4.36 31.69
CA ALA A 171 -0.49 3.09 31.59
C ALA A 171 0.77 3.21 30.72
N LEU A 172 0.71 3.96 29.63
CA LEU A 172 1.85 4.24 28.75
C LEU A 172 2.94 5.08 29.45
N GLU A 173 2.55 6.11 30.20
CA GLU A 173 3.49 6.89 31.04
C GLU A 173 4.21 6.00 32.06
N ALA A 174 3.48 5.12 32.73
CA ALA A 174 4.06 4.15 33.67
C ALA A 174 5.02 3.17 32.98
N ALA A 175 4.84 2.91 31.69
CA ALA A 175 5.73 2.09 30.87
C ALA A 175 6.95 2.84 30.32
N GLY A 176 7.08 4.15 30.60
CA GLY A 176 8.18 4.99 30.14
C GLY A 176 7.97 5.61 28.75
N ILE A 177 6.72 5.73 28.31
CA ILE A 177 6.33 6.36 27.03
C ILE A 177 5.69 7.71 27.36
N VAL A 178 6.28 8.79 26.84
CA VAL A 178 5.77 10.16 27.09
C VAL A 178 4.46 10.35 26.33
N THR A 179 3.47 10.95 26.96
CA THR A 179 2.13 11.10 26.38
C THR A 179 1.68 12.55 26.29
N ALA A 180 0.92 12.87 25.25
CA ALA A 180 0.31 14.20 25.10
C ALA A 180 -1.10 14.15 24.49
N HIS A 181 -2.00 14.97 25.05
CA HIS A 181 -3.42 14.98 24.72
C HIS A 181 -3.78 16.27 23.99
N ALA A 182 -4.30 16.18 22.76
CA ALA A 182 -4.78 17.33 21.99
C ALA A 182 -3.75 18.49 21.90
N GLN A 183 -2.48 18.16 21.70
CA GLN A 183 -1.44 19.17 21.46
C GLN A 183 -1.51 19.67 20.02
N GLY A 184 -1.41 20.99 19.88
CA GLY A 184 -1.59 21.67 18.61
C GLY A 184 -2.94 21.41 17.93
N ASP A 185 -3.17 22.11 16.81
CA ASP A 185 -4.31 21.77 15.94
C ASP A 185 -3.93 20.63 15.00
N THR A 186 -2.67 20.55 14.57
CA THR A 186 -2.20 19.60 13.55
C THR A 186 -1.37 18.44 14.11
N GLN A 187 -1.10 17.43 13.27
CA GLN A 187 -0.26 16.30 13.63
C GLN A 187 1.20 16.72 13.88
N ASP A 188 1.72 17.63 13.05
CA ASP A 188 3.12 18.08 13.13
C ASP A 188 3.36 18.84 14.44
N ASP A 189 2.44 19.74 14.80
CA ASP A 189 2.47 20.44 16.09
C ASP A 189 2.48 19.44 17.27
N GLY A 190 1.59 18.45 17.23
CA GLY A 190 1.49 17.45 18.28
C GLY A 190 2.75 16.58 18.39
N HIS A 191 3.42 16.30 17.27
CA HIS A 191 4.69 15.57 17.25
C HIS A 191 5.79 16.40 17.91
N ASP A 192 5.99 17.64 17.45
CA ASP A 192 7.07 18.50 17.90
C ASP A 192 6.94 18.85 19.38
N ASP A 193 5.75 19.21 19.85
CA ASP A 193 5.47 19.48 21.26
C ASP A 193 5.76 18.27 22.14
N THR A 194 5.39 17.07 21.67
CA THR A 194 5.61 15.84 22.46
C THR A 194 7.07 15.42 22.44
N HIS A 195 7.75 15.63 21.31
CA HIS A 195 9.19 15.40 21.18
C HIS A 195 9.98 16.32 22.11
N GLU A 196 9.64 17.61 22.19
CA GLU A 196 10.27 18.56 23.11
C GLU A 196 10.15 18.06 24.55
N ARG A 197 8.95 17.64 24.98
CA ARG A 197 8.74 17.07 26.32
C ARG A 197 9.53 15.79 26.58
N PHE A 198 9.70 14.95 25.55
CA PHE A 198 10.55 13.77 25.64
C PHE A 198 12.02 14.15 25.88
N VAL A 199 12.53 15.13 25.16
CA VAL A 199 13.90 15.64 25.30
C VAL A 199 14.09 16.33 26.67
N GLU A 200 13.17 17.18 27.10
CA GLU A 200 13.21 17.86 28.41
C GLU A 200 13.25 16.89 29.58
N ARG A 201 12.59 15.73 29.45
CA ARG A 201 12.62 14.65 30.45
C ARG A 201 13.89 13.78 30.36
N GLY A 202 14.87 14.15 29.55
CA GLY A 202 16.17 13.48 29.41
C GLY A 202 16.18 12.34 28.38
N GLY A 203 15.11 12.18 27.59
CA GLY A 203 15.00 11.22 26.50
C GLY A 203 15.42 9.79 26.88
N THR A 204 16.10 9.11 25.96
CA THR A 204 16.57 7.73 26.16
C THR A 204 17.58 7.61 27.29
N ALA A 205 18.38 8.65 27.56
CA ALA A 205 19.35 8.65 28.65
C ALA A 205 18.68 8.59 30.04
N ALA A 206 17.43 9.06 30.15
CA ALA A 206 16.61 8.95 31.34
C ALA A 206 15.78 7.64 31.41
N GLY A 207 15.97 6.73 30.46
CA GLY A 207 15.23 5.46 30.38
C GLY A 207 13.86 5.56 29.70
N LEU A 208 13.54 6.70 29.07
CA LEU A 208 12.32 6.83 28.27
C LEU A 208 12.44 6.06 26.96
N LYS A 209 11.33 5.45 26.54
CA LYS A 209 11.29 4.55 25.38
C LYS A 209 10.86 5.23 24.09
N GLY A 210 10.15 6.34 24.19
CA GLY A 210 9.55 7.06 23.06
C GLY A 210 8.38 7.90 23.54
N PHE A 211 7.49 8.27 22.62
CA PHE A 211 6.31 9.05 22.94
C PHE A 211 5.11 8.73 22.04
N CYS A 212 3.92 9.10 22.51
CA CYS A 212 2.69 9.06 21.74
C CYS A 212 1.76 10.24 22.04
N PHE A 213 0.90 10.57 21.08
CA PHE A 213 0.01 11.72 21.17
C PHE A 213 -1.22 11.56 20.28
N TYR A 214 -2.21 12.43 20.47
CA TYR A 214 -3.21 12.71 19.45
C TYR A 214 -3.43 14.22 19.36
N SER A 215 -3.69 14.74 18.16
CA SER A 215 -3.84 16.18 17.93
C SER A 215 -5.27 16.69 18.20
N GLY A 216 -5.44 18.01 18.20
CA GLY A 216 -6.76 18.65 18.20
C GLY A 216 -7.65 18.17 17.04
N ASP A 217 -7.08 17.99 15.85
CA ASP A 217 -7.79 17.48 14.67
C ASP A 217 -8.14 16.00 14.76
N ASP A 218 -7.27 15.18 15.35
CA ASP A 218 -7.59 13.77 15.66
C ASP A 218 -8.79 13.69 16.60
N MET A 219 -8.83 14.54 17.65
CA MET A 219 -9.99 14.66 18.53
C MET A 219 -11.26 15.10 17.77
N LYS A 220 -11.17 16.15 16.95
CA LYS A 220 -12.32 16.67 16.18
C LYS A 220 -12.85 15.60 15.23
N ARG A 221 -11.97 14.83 14.59
CA ARG A 221 -12.30 13.70 13.72
C ARG A 221 -12.99 12.59 14.52
N ALA A 222 -12.41 12.17 15.65
CA ALA A 222 -12.97 11.13 16.50
C ALA A 222 -14.40 11.43 16.96
N LYS A 223 -14.72 12.69 17.30
CA LYS A 223 -16.11 13.08 17.62
C LYS A 223 -17.09 12.91 16.46
N ARG A 224 -16.63 12.93 15.21
CA ARG A 224 -17.47 12.75 14.01
C ARG A 224 -17.52 11.29 13.53
N THR A 225 -16.44 10.54 13.73
CA THR A 225 -16.24 9.21 13.13
C THR A 225 -16.23 8.06 14.13
N SER A 226 -16.12 8.35 15.44
CA SER A 226 -15.86 7.38 16.52
C SER A 226 -14.55 6.60 16.33
N ASP A 227 -13.55 7.25 15.77
CA ASP A 227 -12.26 6.66 15.44
C ASP A 227 -11.15 7.68 15.72
N ILE A 228 -10.21 7.34 16.61
CA ILE A 228 -9.10 8.22 16.99
C ILE A 228 -7.77 7.57 16.67
N SER A 229 -6.91 8.30 15.96
CA SER A 229 -5.58 7.82 15.58
C SER A 229 -4.53 8.36 16.56
N ILE A 230 -3.60 7.51 16.98
CA ILE A 230 -2.54 7.85 17.93
C ILE A 230 -1.22 8.00 17.16
N GLY A 231 -0.66 9.21 17.14
CA GLY A 231 0.70 9.46 16.67
C GLY A 231 1.70 8.90 17.66
N PHE A 232 2.83 8.39 17.17
CA PHE A 232 3.86 7.83 18.02
C PHE A 232 5.23 7.92 17.37
N TRP A 233 6.25 7.85 18.23
CA TRP A 233 7.63 7.87 17.81
C TRP A 233 8.49 7.08 18.79
N GLY A 234 9.47 6.37 18.26
CA GLY A 234 10.53 5.69 18.98
C GLY A 234 11.90 6.16 18.49
N PRO A 235 12.95 6.07 19.32
CA PRO A 235 14.32 6.33 18.92
C PRO A 235 14.72 5.54 17.66
N PRO A 236 15.68 6.04 16.86
CA PRO A 236 16.15 5.37 15.66
C PRO A 236 16.98 4.12 16.01
N ASP A 237 16.30 3.07 16.44
CA ASP A 237 16.75 1.69 16.46
C ASP A 237 15.71 0.80 15.76
N SER A 238 16.16 -0.36 15.27
CA SER A 238 15.38 -1.16 14.32
C SER A 238 14.05 -1.69 14.85
N ALA A 239 13.76 -1.60 16.15
CA ALA A 239 12.53 -2.14 16.72
C ALA A 239 11.84 -1.18 17.71
N ALA A 240 12.30 0.06 17.87
CA ALA A 240 11.69 0.99 18.81
C ALA A 240 10.27 1.36 18.41
N MET A 241 10.05 1.72 17.14
CA MET A 241 8.73 2.02 16.61
C MET A 241 7.77 0.86 16.84
N GLU A 242 8.19 -0.36 16.50
CA GLU A 242 7.37 -1.56 16.68
C GLU A 242 6.96 -1.77 18.15
N ARG A 243 7.93 -1.64 19.08
CA ARG A 243 7.68 -1.77 20.52
C ARG A 243 6.71 -0.72 21.04
N ILE A 244 6.82 0.53 20.59
CA ILE A 244 5.92 1.62 21.00
C ILE A 244 4.52 1.42 20.43
N GLY A 245 4.41 1.09 19.15
CA GLY A 245 3.13 0.77 18.50
C GLY A 245 2.41 -0.39 19.22
N GLN A 246 3.12 -1.46 19.54
CA GLN A 246 2.55 -2.59 20.29
C GLN A 246 2.13 -2.18 21.70
N ALA A 247 2.93 -1.38 22.41
CA ALA A 247 2.57 -0.89 23.73
C ALA A 247 1.28 -0.05 23.72
N ILE A 248 1.06 0.74 22.67
CA ILE A 248 -0.19 1.49 22.46
C ILE A 248 -1.36 0.50 22.30
N VAL A 249 -1.22 -0.48 21.41
CA VAL A 249 -2.26 -1.51 21.18
C VAL A 249 -2.64 -2.20 22.50
N ASP A 250 -1.65 -2.63 23.28
CA ASP A 250 -1.86 -3.35 24.53
C ASP A 250 -2.51 -2.45 25.61
N ALA A 251 -2.05 -1.20 25.74
CA ALA A 251 -2.59 -0.25 26.71
C ALA A 251 -4.07 0.06 26.42
N PHE A 252 -4.42 0.26 25.16
CA PHE A 252 -5.79 0.54 24.73
C PHE A 252 -6.71 -0.68 24.85
N ALA A 253 -6.22 -1.88 24.52
CA ALA A 253 -6.94 -3.12 24.78
C ALA A 253 -7.27 -3.30 26.27
N SER A 254 -6.33 -2.96 27.16
CA SER A 254 -6.52 -3.08 28.62
C SER A 254 -7.66 -2.21 29.19
N VAL A 255 -8.00 -1.11 28.52
CA VAL A 255 -9.11 -0.21 28.91
C VAL A 255 -10.39 -0.48 28.11
N GLY A 256 -10.45 -1.60 27.38
CA GLY A 256 -11.61 -2.01 26.60
C GLY A 256 -11.84 -1.13 25.36
N LEU A 257 -10.77 -0.64 24.75
CA LEU A 257 -10.78 0.11 23.49
C LEU A 257 -9.78 -0.55 22.53
N PRO A 258 -10.15 -1.57 21.75
CA PRO A 258 -9.19 -2.24 20.87
C PRO A 258 -8.63 -1.27 19.82
N ALA A 259 -7.35 -1.44 19.51
CA ALA A 259 -6.63 -0.70 18.49
C ALA A 259 -6.43 -1.56 17.23
N GLU A 260 -6.56 -0.95 16.06
CA GLU A 260 -6.16 -1.50 14.77
C GLU A 260 -4.82 -0.90 14.35
N TRP A 261 -3.84 -1.75 14.05
CA TRP A 261 -2.50 -1.36 13.65
C TRP A 261 -1.83 -2.48 12.86
N ASP A 262 -1.09 -2.15 11.80
CA ASP A 262 -0.47 -3.10 10.87
C ASP A 262 0.94 -3.57 11.29
N GLY A 263 1.41 -3.13 12.47
CA GLY A 263 2.74 -3.43 12.97
C GLY A 263 3.84 -2.51 12.43
N THR A 264 3.51 -1.54 11.57
CA THR A 264 4.50 -0.68 10.90
C THR A 264 4.48 0.75 11.43
N GLU A 265 5.59 1.46 11.26
CA GLU A 265 5.67 2.90 11.52
C GLU A 265 4.84 3.76 10.56
N ARG A 266 4.40 3.20 9.42
CA ARG A 266 3.63 3.94 8.40
C ARG A 266 2.17 4.12 8.83
N MET A 267 1.64 3.21 9.65
CA MET A 267 0.28 3.28 10.16
C MET A 267 0.26 3.77 11.61
N ARG A 268 -0.56 4.78 11.90
CA ARG A 268 -0.89 5.16 13.27
C ARG A 268 -1.91 4.17 13.85
N PRO A 269 -1.71 3.62 15.07
CA PRO A 269 -2.74 2.85 15.74
C PRO A 269 -4.07 3.60 15.77
N SER A 270 -5.13 2.96 15.30
CA SER A 270 -6.49 3.52 15.28
C SER A 270 -7.37 2.87 16.33
N ILE A 271 -7.96 3.68 17.22
CA ILE A 271 -8.76 3.20 18.34
C ILE A 271 -10.24 3.32 18.00
N ASP A 272 -10.96 2.20 18.03
CA ASP A 272 -12.39 2.18 17.75
C ASP A 272 -13.22 2.57 18.99
N LEU A 273 -13.88 3.72 18.90
CA LEU A 273 -14.73 4.27 19.96
C LEU A 273 -16.21 3.97 19.75
N ARG A 274 -16.60 3.28 18.67
CA ARG A 274 -18.01 3.07 18.29
C ARG A 274 -18.82 2.32 19.35
N SER A 275 -18.18 1.42 20.10
CA SER A 275 -18.80 0.72 21.24
C SER A 275 -19.31 1.66 22.34
N LEU A 276 -18.81 2.90 22.37
CA LEU A 276 -19.21 3.95 23.33
C LEU A 276 -20.24 4.93 22.76
N SER A 277 -20.51 4.86 21.46
CA SER A 277 -21.37 5.79 20.73
C SER A 277 -22.83 5.32 20.61
N ALA A 278 -23.14 4.14 21.17
CA ALA A 278 -24.48 3.56 21.23
C ALA A 278 -25.39 4.25 22.27
#